data_AF-A0A958DE39-F1
#
_entry.id   AF-A0A958DE39-F1
#
_cell.length_a   1.000
_cell.length_b   1.000
_cell.length_c   1.000
_cell.angle_alpha   90.00
_cell.angle_beta   90.00
_cell.angle_gamma   90.00
#
_symmetry.space_group_name_H-M   'P 1'
#
loop_
_entity.id
_entity.type
_entity.pdbx_description
1 polymer ?
#
loop_
_entity_poly.entity_id
_entity_poly.type
_entity_poly.pdbx_seq_one_letter_code
_entity_poly.pdbx_strand_id
1 'polypeptide(L)'
;EVYIDDEPQPDETGERLVPRDGAAQPGDYVAVVYSGPMQVNIAAETTAIVAGTRVTAAGNGAVRALGMKNVQLAGDEGTLDIPENIPVLGVALDAASEGKVWVLVNPQ
;
A
#
# COMPACT_ATOMS: atom_id res chain seq x y z
N GLU A 1 -9.53 20.91 -5.54
CA GLU A 1 -10.66 20.52 -6.42
C GLU A 1 -10.21 19.32 -7.23
N VAL A 2 -10.97 18.23 -7.19
CA VAL A 2 -10.72 17.07 -8.05
C VAL A 2 -11.39 17.41 -9.39
N TYR A 3 -10.58 17.65 -10.42
CA TYR A 3 -11.09 17.73 -11.79
C TYR A 3 -11.38 16.31 -12.25
N ILE A 4 -12.64 15.90 -12.16
CA ILE A 4 -13.12 14.78 -12.96
C ILE A 4 -13.43 15.41 -14.32
N ASP A 5 -12.59 15.09 -15.30
CA ASP A 5 -12.91 15.42 -16.69
C ASP A 5 -14.14 14.57 -17.06
N ASP A 6 -15.31 15.20 -17.06
CA ASP A 6 -16.60 14.59 -17.37
C ASP A 6 -16.88 14.62 -18.88
N GLU A 7 -16.06 15.32 -19.67
CA GLU A 7 -16.24 15.40 -21.11
C GLU A 7 -15.40 14.32 -21.82
N PRO A 8 -16.03 13.47 -22.67
CA PRO A 8 -15.31 12.47 -23.43
C PRO A 8 -14.38 13.15 -24.43
N GLN A 9 -13.12 12.71 -24.47
CA GLN A 9 -12.23 13.10 -25.56
C GLN A 9 -12.78 12.50 -26.87
N PRO A 10 -12.85 13.29 -27.96
CA PRO A 10 -13.57 12.90 -29.19
C PRO A 10 -12.99 11.68 -29.91
N ASP A 11 -11.85 11.15 -29.47
CA ASP A 11 -11.14 9.99 -30.01
C ASP A 11 -11.15 8.75 -29.09
N GLU A 12 -11.80 8.79 -27.92
CA GLU A 12 -11.95 7.59 -27.07
C GLU A 12 -12.96 6.59 -27.66
N THR A 13 -12.45 5.49 -28.23
CA THR A 13 -13.27 4.33 -28.58
C THR A 13 -13.34 3.35 -27.41
N GLY A 14 -14.37 3.46 -26.57
CA GLY A 14 -14.68 2.53 -25.49
C GLY A 14 -15.80 3.03 -24.56
N GLU A 15 -16.54 2.12 -23.92
CA GLU A 15 -17.48 2.52 -22.85
C GLU A 15 -16.70 2.82 -21.57
N ARG A 16 -16.84 4.04 -21.03
CA ARG A 16 -16.24 4.44 -19.75
C ARG A 16 -16.88 3.63 -18.62
N LEU A 17 -16.03 2.99 -17.81
CA LEU A 17 -16.49 2.28 -16.62
C LEU A 17 -17.10 3.27 -15.62
N VAL A 18 -18.33 3.01 -15.20
CA VAL A 18 -18.99 3.77 -14.14
C VAL A 18 -18.61 3.20 -12.77
N PRO A 19 -18.39 4.05 -11.74
CA PRO A 19 -18.16 3.58 -10.38
C PRO A 19 -19.31 2.66 -9.91
N ARG A 20 -18.96 1.54 -9.27
CA ARG A 20 -19.91 0.62 -8.66
C ARG A 20 -19.49 0.35 -7.22
N ASP A 21 -20.44 0.33 -6.31
CA ASP A 21 -20.19 -0.04 -4.92
C ASP A 21 -19.91 -1.54 -4.79
N GLY A 22 -18.99 -1.89 -3.90
CA GLY A 22 -18.67 -3.28 -3.55
C GLY A 22 -17.34 -3.79 -4.11
N ALA A 23 -17.07 -5.07 -3.86
CA ALA A 23 -15.84 -5.72 -4.31
C ALA A 23 -15.98 -6.18 -5.77
N ALA A 24 -14.97 -5.86 -6.59
CA ALA A 24 -14.85 -6.39 -7.94
C ALA A 24 -14.73 -7.92 -7.92
N GLN A 25 -15.35 -8.58 -8.90
CA GLN A 25 -15.28 -10.03 -9.11
C GLN A 25 -14.23 -10.37 -10.18
N PRO A 26 -13.72 -11.61 -10.21
CA PRO A 26 -12.87 -12.06 -11.30
C PRO A 26 -13.55 -11.89 -12.66
N GLY A 27 -12.87 -11.20 -13.59
CA GLY A 27 -13.40 -10.89 -14.92
C GLY A 27 -14.07 -9.51 -15.04
N ASP A 28 -14.27 -8.81 -13.92
CA ASP A 28 -14.72 -7.42 -13.97
C ASP A 28 -13.62 -6.51 -14.53
N TYR A 29 -14.03 -5.58 -15.40
CA TYR A 29 -13.20 -4.46 -15.78
C TYR A 29 -13.32 -3.39 -14.68
N VAL A 30 -12.17 -2.92 -14.18
CA VAL A 30 -12.09 -1.91 -13.12
C VAL A 30 -11.27 -0.71 -13.57
N ALA A 31 -11.73 0.49 -13.23
CA ALA A 31 -10.92 1.70 -13.28
C ALA A 31 -10.36 1.97 -11.88
N VAL A 32 -9.03 1.97 -11.74
CA VAL A 32 -8.36 2.26 -10.46
C VAL A 32 -7.85 3.69 -10.51
N VAL A 33 -8.45 4.56 -9.70
CA VAL A 33 -7.99 5.94 -9.52
C VAL A 33 -7.36 6.06 -8.15
N TYR A 34 -6.11 6.51 -8.09
CA TYR A 34 -5.42 6.81 -6.83
C TYR A 34 -5.17 8.32 -6.73
N SER A 35 -5.41 8.89 -5.55
CA SER A 35 -5.18 10.31 -5.29
C SER A 35 -4.78 10.51 -3.83
N GLY A 36 -3.49 10.73 -3.59
CA GLY A 36 -2.97 11.03 -2.25
C GLY A 36 -2.97 9.84 -1.27
N PRO A 37 -3.10 10.12 0.04
CA PRO A 37 -3.10 9.07 1.06
C PRO A 37 -4.27 8.09 0.92
N MET A 38 -4.01 6.82 1.20
CA MET A 38 -4.99 5.74 1.14
C MET A 38 -5.12 5.02 2.47
N GLN A 39 -6.35 4.64 2.82
CA GLN A 39 -6.59 3.76 3.94
C GLN A 39 -6.50 2.30 3.47
N VAL A 40 -5.64 1.51 4.08
CA VAL A 40 -5.36 0.12 3.68
C VAL A 40 -5.52 -0.84 4.86
N ASN A 41 -5.88 -2.09 4.56
CA ASN A 41 -6.00 -3.14 5.57
C ASN A 41 -4.61 -3.61 6.03
N ILE A 42 -4.48 -3.95 7.30
CA ILE A 42 -3.24 -4.45 7.90
C ILE A 42 -3.31 -5.97 8.04
N ALA A 43 -2.21 -6.67 7.77
CA ALA A 43 -2.11 -8.10 8.01
C ALA A 43 -2.12 -8.41 9.51
N ALA A 44 -2.87 -9.43 9.94
CA ALA A 44 -3.04 -9.77 11.36
C ALA A 44 -1.73 -10.02 12.13
N GLU A 45 -0.71 -10.54 11.45
CA GLU A 45 0.62 -10.87 12.00
C GLU A 45 1.55 -9.64 12.13
N THR A 46 1.07 -8.44 11.79
CA THR A 46 1.88 -7.22 11.73
C THR A 46 2.13 -6.65 13.13
N THR A 47 3.38 -6.27 13.38
CA THR A 47 3.77 -5.46 14.54
C THR A 47 3.10 -4.07 14.50
N ALA A 48 3.07 -3.37 15.63
CA ALA A 48 2.45 -2.05 15.71
C ALA A 48 2.96 -1.10 14.60
N ILE A 49 2.07 -0.67 13.71
CA ILE A 49 2.34 0.38 12.72
C ILE A 49 2.04 1.72 13.38
N VAL A 50 3.01 2.63 13.33
CA VAL A 50 2.90 4.02 13.81
C VAL A 50 3.19 4.99 12.66
N ALA A 51 2.95 6.28 12.87
CA ALA A 51 3.33 7.30 11.91
C ALA A 51 4.83 7.20 11.56
N GLY A 52 5.15 7.26 10.28
CA GLY A 52 6.52 7.12 9.76
C GLY A 52 6.96 5.68 9.46
N THR A 53 6.20 4.66 9.85
CA THR A 53 6.52 3.27 9.52
C THR A 53 6.46 3.03 8.02
N ARG A 54 7.54 2.51 7.43
CA ARG A 54 7.54 2.02 6.04
C ARG A 54 6.74 0.73 5.96
N VAL A 55 5.88 0.60 4.95
CA VAL A 55 5.02 -0.57 4.79
C VAL A 55 5.27 -1.27 3.45
N THR A 56 5.07 -2.58 3.45
CA THR A 56 5.15 -3.43 2.26
C THR A 56 3.95 -4.36 2.19
N ALA A 57 3.78 -5.05 1.06
CA ALA A 57 2.71 -6.02 0.87
C ALA A 57 2.95 -7.27 1.73
N ALA A 58 1.90 -7.74 2.40
CA ALA A 58 1.84 -9.07 2.98
C ALA A 58 1.30 -10.09 1.96
N GLY A 59 1.43 -11.39 2.26
CA GLY A 59 1.02 -12.46 1.34
C GLY A 59 -0.48 -12.51 1.00
N ASN A 60 -1.32 -11.86 1.80
CA ASN A 60 -2.78 -11.78 1.60
C ASN A 60 -3.24 -10.46 0.94
N GLY A 61 -2.31 -9.64 0.46
CA GLY A 61 -2.62 -8.33 -0.16
C GLY A 61 -2.89 -7.20 0.84
N ALA A 62 -2.91 -7.46 2.14
CA ALA A 62 -2.88 -6.42 3.17
C ALA A 62 -1.46 -5.83 3.30
N VAL A 63 -1.31 -4.76 4.08
CA VAL A 63 0.01 -4.19 4.37
C VAL A 63 0.57 -4.73 5.68
N ARG A 64 1.90 -4.80 5.75
CA ARG A 64 2.65 -5.03 6.99
C ARG A 64 3.78 -4.01 7.13
N ALA A 65 4.26 -3.82 8.35
CA ALA A 65 5.50 -3.09 8.57
C ALA A 65 6.65 -3.76 7.79
N LEU A 66 7.50 -2.94 7.16
CA LEU A 66 8.75 -3.40 6.58
C LEU A 66 9.62 -3.96 7.71
N GLY A 67 10.03 -5.22 7.58
CA GLY A 67 10.77 -5.91 8.62
C GLY A 67 12.23 -5.48 8.68
N MET A 68 12.88 -5.87 9.77
CA MET A 68 14.33 -5.83 9.92
C MET A 68 14.84 -7.28 9.98
N LYS A 69 15.97 -7.55 9.32
CA LYS A 69 16.72 -8.79 9.44
C LYS A 69 17.91 -8.53 10.33
N ASN A 70 17.98 -9.25 11.45
CA ASN A 70 19.19 -9.31 12.25
C ASN A 70 20.22 -10.21 11.55
N VAL A 71 21.38 -9.67 11.24
CA VAL A 71 22.48 -10.42 10.61
C VAL A 71 23.68 -10.46 11.56
N GLN A 72 24.31 -11.63 11.65
CA GLN A 72 25.56 -11.80 12.38
C GLN A 72 26.71 -11.18 11.59
N LEU A 73 27.50 -10.32 12.23
CA LEU A 73 28.71 -9.74 11.66
C LEU A 73 29.84 -10.77 11.65
N ALA A 74 30.73 -10.66 10.66
CA ALA A 74 31.90 -11.53 10.54
C ALA A 74 32.80 -11.39 11.78
N GLY A 75 33.46 -12.49 12.17
CA GLY A 75 34.40 -12.48 13.30
C GLY A 75 33.74 -12.34 14.67
N ASP A 76 32.45 -12.65 14.79
CA ASP A 76 31.67 -12.58 16.04
C ASP A 76 31.63 -11.17 16.66
N GLU A 77 31.76 -10.12 15.84
CA GLU A 77 31.74 -8.71 16.26
C GLU A 77 30.34 -8.21 16.69
N GLY A 78 29.34 -9.10 16.73
CA GLY A 78 27.97 -8.81 17.13
C GLY A 78 26.98 -8.93 15.98
N THR A 79 25.82 -8.29 16.11
CA THR A 79 24.75 -8.33 15.11
C THR A 79 24.37 -6.94 14.62
N LEU A 80 23.84 -6.88 13.40
CA LEU A 80 23.33 -5.66 12.78
C LEU A 80 21.90 -5.90 12.28
N ASP A 81 21.00 -4.97 12.57
CA ASP A 81 19.67 -4.97 11.98
C ASP A 81 19.69 -4.25 10.63
N ILE A 82 19.36 -4.96 9.57
CA ILE A 82 19.27 -4.44 8.20
C ILE A 82 17.80 -4.50 7.75
N PRO A 83 17.25 -3.43 7.17
CA PRO A 83 15.90 -3.48 6.61
C PRO A 83 15.76 -4.59 5.57
N GLU A 84 14.57 -5.19 5.48
CA GLU A 84 14.25 -6.07 4.37
C GLU A 84 14.45 -5.37 3.03
N ASN A 85 15.09 -6.05 2.08
CA ASN A 85 15.22 -5.59 0.70
C ASN A 85 14.00 -6.02 -0.13
N ILE A 86 12.85 -5.44 0.15
CA ILE A 86 11.54 -5.72 -0.48
C ILE A 86 10.92 -4.39 -0.91
N PRO A 87 10.16 -4.32 -2.03
CA PRO A 87 9.50 -3.10 -2.46
C PRO A 87 8.67 -2.46 -1.35
N VAL A 88 8.84 -1.14 -1.20
CA VAL A 88 8.09 -0.35 -0.23
C VAL A 88 6.87 0.23 -0.93
N LEU A 89 5.69 0.02 -0.38
CA LEU A 89 4.44 0.58 -0.91
C LEU A 89 4.28 2.06 -0.52
N GLY A 90 4.79 2.42 0.65
CA GLY A 90 4.68 3.78 1.16
C GLY A 90 5.03 3.89 2.64
N VAL A 91 4.56 4.98 3.24
CA VAL A 91 4.80 5.32 4.65
C VAL A 91 3.47 5.56 5.35
N ALA A 92 3.30 4.97 6.53
CA ALA A 92 2.14 5.20 7.39
C ALA A 92 2.12 6.66 7.88
N LEU A 93 0.96 7.30 7.80
CA LEU A 93 0.75 8.67 8.24
C LEU A 93 0.28 8.77 9.69
N ASP A 94 -0.28 7.68 10.22
CA ASP A 94 -0.78 7.58 11.58
C ASP A 94 -0.63 6.15 12.10
N ALA A 95 -0.92 5.93 13.38
CA ALA A 95 -1.01 4.62 13.96
C ALA A 95 -2.13 3.77 13.35
N ALA A 96 -1.89 2.46 13.32
CA ALA A 96 -2.92 1.49 12.98
C ALA A 96 -4.12 1.61 13.93
N SER A 97 -5.33 1.63 13.37
CA SER A 97 -6.59 1.61 14.11
C SER A 97 -7.61 0.76 13.37
N GLU A 98 -8.36 -0.06 14.10
CA GLU A 98 -9.44 -0.89 13.56
C GLU A 98 -9.02 -1.78 12.36
N GLY A 99 -7.79 -2.32 12.42
CA GLY A 99 -7.25 -3.17 11.36
C GLY A 99 -6.87 -2.42 10.07
N LYS A 100 -6.83 -1.08 10.11
CA LYS A 100 -6.48 -0.23 8.98
C LYS A 100 -5.43 0.82 9.35
N VAL A 101 -4.77 1.37 8.32
CA VAL A 101 -3.85 2.50 8.47
C VAL A 101 -3.90 3.42 7.25
N TRP A 102 -3.72 4.71 7.47
CA TRP A 102 -3.52 5.69 6.40
C TRP A 102 -2.07 5.66 5.93
N VAL A 103 -1.87 5.49 4.62
CA VAL A 103 -0.55 5.38 4.00
C VAL A 103 -0.44 6.43 2.91
N LEU A 104 0.66 7.19 2.93
CA LEU A 104 1.09 7.93 1.75
C LEU A 104 1.74 6.94 0.79
N VAL A 105 1.00 6.57 -0.25
CA VAL A 105 1.46 5.63 -1.27
C VAL A 105 2.52 6.33 -2.12
N ASN A 106 3.73 5.78 -2.09
CA ASN A 106 4.85 6.21 -2.90
C ASN A 106 5.71 4.98 -3.20
N PRO A 107 5.35 4.19 -4.23
CA PRO A 107 6.13 3.03 -4.60
C PRO A 107 7.51 3.50 -5.08
N GLN A 108 8.56 2.98 -4.45
CA GLN A 108 9.97 3.25 -4.76
C GLN A 108 10.66 1.94 -5.15
#